data_AF-A0A843IGB7-F1
#
_entry.id   AF-A0A843IGB7-F1
#
_cell.length_a   1.000
_cell.length_b   1.000
_cell.length_c   1.000
_cell.angle_alpha   90.00
_cell.angle_beta   90.00
_cell.angle_gamma   90.00
#
_symmetry.space_group_name_H-M   'P 1'
#
loop_
_entity.id
_entity.type
_entity.pdbx_description
1 polymer ?
#
loop_
_entity_poly.entity_id
_entity_poly.type
_entity_poly.pdbx_seq_one_letter_code
_entity_poly.pdbx_strand_id
1 'polypeptide(L)'
;MYIYYKNNLFIIQALLVFGGVYLERTALINYRGKRTQLAMAKIYNVTQQAWQQWEKGITNPSVVIMKKLEIDSGIKMEDLFPDVFGQEELV
;
A
#
# COMPACT_ATOMS: atom_id res chain seq x y z
N MET A 1 -15.75 -21.50 -0.39
CA MET A 1 -16.27 -20.14 -0.13
C MET A 1 -15.60 -19.63 1.14
N TYR A 2 -14.50 -18.87 1.01
CA TYR A 2 -13.69 -18.47 2.17
C TYR A 2 -14.26 -17.21 2.81
N ILE A 3 -14.84 -17.39 3.98
CA ILE A 3 -15.32 -16.37 4.90
C ILE A 3 -14.13 -15.94 5.77
N TYR A 4 -13.68 -14.69 5.66
CA TYR A 4 -12.84 -14.04 6.66
C TYR A 4 -13.40 -12.65 6.96
N TYR A 5 -14.45 -12.61 7.77
CA TYR A 5 -14.75 -11.46 8.63
C TYR A 5 -14.53 -11.91 10.06
N LYS A 6 -13.31 -11.69 10.59
CA LYS A 6 -13.09 -11.72 12.04
C LYS A 6 -12.75 -10.31 12.47
N ASN A 7 -13.82 -9.61 12.88
CA ASN A 7 -13.81 -8.36 13.61
C ASN A 7 -12.66 -8.30 14.60
N ASN A 8 -11.71 -7.40 14.34
CA ASN A 8 -10.60 -7.16 15.23
C ASN A 8 -10.88 -5.89 16.02
N LEU A 9 -11.85 -5.96 16.93
CA LEU A 9 -12.14 -4.90 17.91
C LEU A 9 -10.88 -4.54 18.72
N PHE A 10 -9.94 -5.48 18.88
CA PHE A 10 -8.63 -5.26 19.51
C PHE A 10 -7.69 -4.38 18.68
N ILE A 11 -7.81 -4.37 17.35
CA ILE A 11 -7.07 -3.40 16.52
C ILE A 11 -7.67 -2.01 16.73
N ILE A 12 -9.00 -1.86 16.70
CA ILE A 12 -9.68 -0.57 16.88
C ILE A 12 -9.32 0.11 18.21
N GLN A 13 -9.16 -0.66 19.29
CA GLN A 13 -8.85 -0.08 20.60
C GLN A 13 -7.39 0.41 20.74
N ALA A 14 -6.46 -0.15 19.96
CA ALA A 14 -5.08 0.37 19.87
C ALA A 14 -4.96 1.58 18.91
N LEU A 15 -5.93 1.77 18.02
CA LEU A 15 -5.91 2.79 16.96
C LEU A 15 -6.26 4.23 17.42
N LEU A 16 -6.71 4.43 18.67
CA LEU A 16 -7.09 5.76 19.20
C LEU A 16 -6.05 6.39 20.15
N VAL A 17 -4.99 5.66 20.54
CA VAL A 17 -4.03 6.13 21.58
C VAL A 17 -2.77 6.77 21.00
N PHE A 18 -2.43 6.52 19.72
CA PHE A 18 -1.30 7.14 19.03
C PHE A 18 -1.75 7.56 17.62
N GLY A 19 -1.81 8.86 17.36
CA GLY A 19 -2.41 9.44 16.16
C GLY A 19 -1.88 8.89 14.84
N GLY A 20 -2.81 8.47 13.97
CA GLY A 20 -2.58 8.18 12.55
C GLY A 20 -2.73 6.70 12.18
N VAL A 21 -3.96 6.27 11.92
CA VAL A 21 -4.22 4.98 11.28
C VAL A 21 -3.97 5.12 9.79
N TYR A 22 -2.86 4.60 9.28
CA TYR A 22 -2.68 4.48 7.84
C TYR A 22 -3.36 3.21 7.35
N LEU A 23 -4.28 3.35 6.40
CA LEU A 23 -4.84 2.22 5.67
C LEU A 23 -3.73 1.64 4.78
N GLU A 24 -3.34 0.39 5.03
CA GLU A 24 -2.34 -0.30 4.21
C GLU A 24 -2.77 -0.34 2.73
N ARG A 25 -1.82 -0.15 1.81
CA ARG A 25 -2.03 -0.25 0.36
C ARG A 25 -2.11 -1.71 -0.07
N THR A 26 -3.30 -2.29 0.12
CA THR A 26 -3.57 -3.71 -0.16
C THR A 26 -3.25 -4.11 -1.60
N ALA A 27 -3.50 -3.24 -2.59
CA ALA A 27 -3.17 -3.49 -3.99
C ALA A 27 -1.66 -3.68 -4.21
N LEU A 28 -0.83 -2.83 -3.59
CA LEU A 28 0.63 -2.92 -3.66
C LEU A 28 1.16 -4.18 -2.94
N ILE A 29 0.58 -4.51 -1.78
CA ILE A 29 0.91 -5.73 -1.02
C ILE A 29 0.56 -6.98 -1.83
N ASN A 30 -0.60 -6.99 -2.48
CA ASN A 30 -1.04 -8.10 -3.34
C ASN A 30 -0.13 -8.28 -4.54
N TYR A 31 0.30 -7.18 -5.18
CA TYR A 31 1.26 -7.22 -6.28
C TYR A 31 2.62 -7.81 -5.85
N ARG A 32 3.13 -7.43 -4.67
CA ARG A 32 4.34 -8.05 -4.10
C ARG A 32 4.16 -9.57 -3.95
N GLY A 33 2.99 -10.00 -3.47
CA GLY A 33 2.65 -11.40 -3.25
C GLY A 33 3.63 -12.08 -2.29
N LYS A 34 4.17 -13.22 -2.68
CA LYS A 34 5.11 -14.01 -1.85
C LYS A 34 6.53 -13.44 -1.78
N ARG A 35 6.86 -12.42 -2.59
CA ARG A 35 8.20 -11.80 -2.57
C ARG A 35 8.40 -11.04 -1.26
N THR A 36 9.64 -11.00 -0.78
CA THR A 36 9.97 -10.19 0.41
C THR A 36 10.02 -8.71 0.06
N GLN A 37 9.79 -7.83 1.05
CA GLN A 37 9.93 -6.38 0.86
C GLN A 37 11.35 -6.01 0.39
N LEU A 38 12.37 -6.72 0.86
CA LEU A 38 13.75 -6.52 0.41
C LEU A 38 13.92 -6.92 -1.07
N ALA A 39 13.30 -8.01 -1.52
CA ALA A 39 13.34 -8.41 -2.92
C ALA A 39 12.68 -7.36 -3.82
N MET A 40 11.53 -6.83 -3.41
CA MET A 40 10.88 -5.75 -4.14
C MET A 40 11.73 -4.48 -4.16
N ALA A 41 12.29 -4.09 -3.02
CA ALA A 41 13.15 -2.92 -2.91
C ALA A 41 14.34 -3.00 -3.88
N LYS A 42 14.96 -4.18 -4.04
CA LYS A 42 16.03 -4.40 -5.02
C LYS A 42 15.57 -4.22 -6.46
N ILE A 43 14.39 -4.72 -6.83
CA ILE A 43 13.83 -4.58 -8.20
C ILE A 43 13.60 -3.12 -8.57
N TYR A 44 13.19 -2.32 -7.59
CA TYR A 44 12.88 -0.89 -7.77
C TYR A 44 14.02 0.04 -7.37
N ASN A 45 15.20 -0.52 -7.04
CA ASN A 45 16.39 0.21 -6.60
C ASN A 45 16.10 1.21 -5.45
N VAL A 46 15.37 0.76 -4.44
CA VAL A 46 15.06 1.51 -3.22
C VAL A 46 15.44 0.71 -1.97
N THR A 47 15.30 1.30 -0.80
CA THR A 47 15.53 0.60 0.47
C THR A 47 14.32 -0.25 0.87
N GLN A 48 14.55 -1.31 1.65
CA GLN A 48 13.45 -2.11 2.22
C GLN A 48 12.49 -1.26 3.07
N GLN A 49 13.03 -0.28 3.80
CA GLN A 49 12.24 0.64 4.62
C GLN A 49 11.32 1.51 3.75
N ALA A 50 11.81 2.03 2.61
CA ALA A 50 10.99 2.78 1.69
C ALA A 50 9.82 1.94 1.16
N TRP A 51 10.08 0.71 0.71
CA TRP A 51 9.03 -0.21 0.27
C TRP A 51 8.00 -0.49 1.38
N GLN A 52 8.46 -0.76 2.59
CA GLN A 52 7.61 -1.00 3.76
C GLN A 52 6.75 0.22 4.12
N GLN A 53 7.28 1.44 3.96
CA GLN A 53 6.52 2.67 4.17
C GLN A 53 5.47 2.89 3.08
N TRP A 54 5.79 2.54 1.83
CA TRP A 54 4.82 2.60 0.73
C TRP A 54 3.65 1.65 0.93
N GLU A 55 3.90 0.41 1.37
CA GLU A 55 2.84 -0.56 1.67
C GLU A 55 1.95 -0.10 2.83
N LYS A 56 2.52 0.62 3.80
CA LYS A 56 1.76 1.18 4.92
C LYS A 56 1.12 2.53 4.62
N GLY A 57 1.24 3.07 3.40
CA GLY A 57 0.70 4.40 3.08
C GLY A 57 1.37 5.57 3.83
N ILE A 58 2.56 5.37 4.41
CA ILE A 58 3.27 6.41 5.18
C ILE A 58 3.97 7.40 4.24
N THR A 59 4.56 6.89 3.15
CA THR A 59 5.24 7.70 2.14
C THR A 59 4.85 7.26 0.73
N ASN A 60 5.15 8.12 -0.24
CA ASN A 60 4.83 7.92 -1.64
C ASN A 60 6.12 7.69 -2.43
N PRO A 61 6.15 6.71 -3.35
CA PRO A 61 7.19 6.68 -4.38
C PRO A 61 7.11 7.92 -5.27
N SER A 62 8.17 8.17 -6.06
CA SER A 62 8.10 9.17 -7.12
C SER A 62 7.13 8.73 -8.22
N VAL A 63 6.57 9.69 -8.96
CA VAL A 63 5.66 9.41 -10.09
C VAL A 63 6.30 8.46 -11.11
N VAL A 64 7.62 8.56 -11.33
CA VAL A 64 8.37 7.65 -12.22
C VAL A 64 8.30 6.20 -11.72
N ILE A 65 8.46 5.97 -10.41
CA ILE A 65 8.36 4.64 -9.81
C ILE A 65 6.90 4.16 -9.81
N MET A 66 5.93 5.03 -9.52
CA MET A 66 4.50 4.71 -9.62
C MET A 66 4.13 4.23 -11.03
N LYS A 67 4.62 4.93 -12.06
CA LYS A 67 4.36 4.54 -13.45
C LYS A 67 5.03 3.23 -13.83
N LYS A 68 6.25 2.99 -13.32
CA LYS A 68 6.92 1.69 -13.49
C LYS A 68 6.14 0.57 -12.82
N LEU A 69 5.64 0.78 -11.60
CA LEU A 69 4.78 -0.19 -10.91
C LEU A 69 3.51 -0.49 -11.70
N GLU A 70 2.89 0.51 -12.31
CA GLU A 70 1.73 0.31 -13.18
C GLU A 70 2.06 -0.60 -14.36
N ILE A 71 3.17 -0.33 -15.06
CA ILE A 71 3.62 -1.15 -16.20
C ILE A 71 3.95 -2.58 -15.76
N ASP A 72 4.70 -2.75 -14.67
CA ASP A 72 5.20 -4.05 -14.20
C ASP A 72 4.08 -4.90 -13.55
N SER A 73 3.03 -4.28 -13.02
CA SER A 73 1.89 -4.96 -12.39
C SER A 73 0.69 -5.14 -13.31
N GLY A 74 0.54 -4.29 -14.32
CA GLY A 74 -0.68 -4.16 -15.11
C GLY A 74 -1.86 -3.50 -14.36
N ILE A 75 -1.62 -2.97 -13.15
CA ILE A 75 -2.61 -2.29 -12.31
C ILE A 75 -2.40 -0.79 -12.43
N LYS A 76 -3.46 -0.01 -12.62
CA LYS A 76 -3.34 1.45 -12.71
C LYS A 76 -2.74 2.04 -11.44
N MET A 77 -1.94 3.12 -11.57
CA MET A 77 -1.31 3.74 -10.41
C MET A 77 -2.33 4.31 -9.42
N GLU A 78 -3.50 4.74 -9.89
CA GLU A 78 -4.63 5.19 -9.08
C GLU A 78 -5.19 4.08 -8.20
N ASP A 79 -5.19 2.83 -8.69
CA ASP A 79 -5.64 1.66 -7.93
C ASP A 79 -4.55 1.16 -6.96
N LEU A 80 -3.27 1.35 -7.31
CA LEU A 80 -2.13 1.04 -6.43
C LEU A 80 -1.95 2.05 -5.30
N PHE A 81 -2.30 3.31 -5.55
CA PHE A 81 -2.11 4.47 -4.67
C PHE A 81 -3.40 5.30 -4.52
N PRO A 82 -4.52 4.71 -4.10
CA PRO A 82 -5.83 5.39 -4.08
C PRO A 82 -5.87 6.58 -3.12
N ASP A 83 -5.01 6.58 -2.10
CA ASP A 83 -4.84 7.68 -1.15
C ASP A 83 -4.09 8.89 -1.74
N VAL A 84 -3.29 8.67 -2.78
CA VAL A 84 -2.54 9.73 -3.48
C VAL A 84 -3.41 10.39 -4.54
N PHE A 85 -4.22 9.59 -5.22
CA PHE A 85 -5.09 10.02 -6.32
C PHE A 85 -6.56 10.14 -5.91
N GLY A 86 -6.83 10.17 -4.60
CA GLY A 86 -8.16 10.12 -4.01
C GLY A 86 -9.16 11.01 -4.73
N GLN A 87 -10.23 10.36 -5.19
CA GLN A 87 -11.36 10.95 -5.91
C GLN A 87 -11.95 12.09 -5.07
N GLU A 88 -11.91 13.32 -5.59
CA GLU A 88 -12.96 14.28 -5.25
C GLU A 88 -14.28 13.61 -5.70
N GLU A 89 -15.07 13.13 -4.74
CA GLU A 89 -16.50 13.00 -4.97
C GLU A 89 -16.98 14.42 -5.31
N LEU A 90 -17.09 14.71 -6.60
CA LEU A 90 -17.87 15.83 -7.09
C LEU A 90 -19.34 15.53 -6.73
N VAL A 91 -19.77 16.03 -5.57
CA VAL A 91 -21.18 16.18 -5.20
C VAL A 91 -21.48 17.64 -4.92
#